data_AF-A0A6B2T8L0-F1
#
_entry.id   AF-A0A6B2T8L0-F1
#
_cell.length_a   1.000
_cell.length_b   1.000
_cell.length_c   1.000
_cell.angle_alpha   90.00
_cell.angle_beta   90.00
_cell.angle_gamma   90.00
#
_symmetry.space_group_name_H-M   'P 1'
#
loop_
_entity.id
_entity.type
_entity.pdbx_description
1 polymer ?
#
loop_
_entity_poly.entity_id
_entity_poly.type
_entity_poly.pdbx_seq_one_letter_code
_entity_poly.pdbx_strand_id
1 'polypeptide(L)'
;EETASRWAAASMELGALVCTAKNENCGACPIAAQCAWRVAGKPAHEGPARRGQTYAGTDRQVRGKLLAVLREAVAPVPQTVLDRVWDEPVQRARALDGLVADGLVEPLPDGLYRLPLT
;
A
#
# COMPACT_ATOMS: atom_id res chain seq x y z
N GLU A 1 -12.39 19.25 -6.38
CA GLU A 1 -11.84 18.22 -5.48
C GLU A 1 -12.86 17.12 -5.16
N GLU A 2 -14.05 17.47 -4.68
CA GLU A 2 -15.13 16.51 -4.36
C GLU A 2 -15.46 15.49 -5.47
N THR A 3 -15.52 15.91 -6.74
CA THR A 3 -15.76 15.01 -7.87
C THR A 3 -14.69 13.92 -7.99
N ALA A 4 -13.42 14.26 -7.75
CA ALA A 4 -12.32 13.28 -7.80
C ALA A 4 -12.43 12.28 -6.64
N SER A 5 -12.74 12.76 -5.43
CA SER A 5 -12.93 11.91 -4.25
C SER A 5 -14.12 10.96 -4.42
N ARG A 6 -15.25 11.46 -4.93
CA ARG A 6 -16.44 10.63 -5.23
C ARG A 6 -16.15 9.58 -6.30
N TRP A 7 -15.43 9.95 -7.36
CA TRP A 7 -15.02 9.01 -8.40
C TRP A 7 -14.10 7.90 -7.87
N ALA A 8 -13.11 8.26 -7.06
CA ALA A 8 -12.21 7.29 -6.43
C ALA A 8 -12.98 6.28 -5.56
N ALA A 9 -13.88 6.77 -4.70
CA ALA A 9 -14.70 5.90 -3.85
C ALA A 9 -15.61 4.98 -4.67
N ALA A 10 -16.35 5.54 -5.65
CA ALA A 10 -17.28 4.78 -6.47
C ALA A 10 -16.58 3.70 -7.32
N SER A 11 -15.42 4.01 -7.91
CA SER A 11 -14.66 3.05 -8.71
C SER A 11 -14.05 1.92 -7.87
N MET A 12 -13.59 2.23 -6.65
CA MET A 12 -13.14 1.20 -5.70
C MET A 12 -14.27 0.26 -5.29
N GLU A 13 -15.45 0.80 -4.95
CA GLU A 13 -16.61 0.00 -4.55
C GLU A 13 -17.12 -0.88 -5.71
N LEU A 14 -17.15 -0.33 -6.93
CA LEU A 14 -17.48 -1.09 -8.13
C LEU A 14 -16.54 -2.30 -8.30
N GLY A 15 -15.23 -2.12 -8.16
CA GLY A 15 -14.24 -3.19 -8.28
C GLY A 15 -14.31 -4.21 -7.13
N ALA A 16 -14.67 -3.76 -5.93
CA ALA A 16 -14.74 -4.62 -4.75
C ALA A 16 -16.01 -5.49 -4.71
N LEU A 17 -17.16 -4.95 -5.13
CA LEU A 17 -18.46 -5.59 -4.93
C LEU A 17 -19.11 -6.14 -6.20
N VAL A 18 -18.78 -5.58 -7.37
CA VAL A 18 -19.49 -5.91 -8.62
C VAL A 18 -18.55 -6.46 -9.68
N CYS A 19 -17.46 -5.75 -10.01
CA CYS A 19 -16.52 -6.12 -11.06
C CYS A 19 -15.34 -6.94 -10.50
N THR A 20 -15.65 -8.03 -9.79
CA THR A 20 -14.62 -8.87 -9.16
C THR A 20 -13.96 -9.81 -10.17
N ALA A 21 -12.73 -10.25 -9.89
CA ALA A 21 -11.93 -11.05 -10.83
C ALA A 21 -12.45 -12.48 -11.08
N LYS A 22 -13.29 -13.03 -10.18
CA LYS A 22 -13.76 -14.42 -10.26
C LYS A 22 -15.27 -14.55 -10.47
N ASN A 23 -16.05 -13.65 -9.85
CA ASN A 23 -17.51 -13.71 -9.81
C ASN A 23 -18.07 -12.31 -10.06
N GLU A 24 -17.91 -11.81 -11.28
CA GLU A 24 -18.41 -10.50 -11.65
C GLU A 24 -19.95 -10.48 -11.76
N ASN A 25 -20.59 -9.43 -11.27
CA ASN A 25 -22.03 -9.22 -11.40
C ASN A 25 -22.33 -8.18 -12.50
N CYS A 26 -22.10 -8.56 -13.76
CA CYS A 26 -22.35 -7.65 -14.89
C CYS A 26 -23.80 -7.17 -15.00
N GLY A 27 -24.78 -7.89 -14.43
CA GLY A 27 -26.19 -7.48 -14.43
C GLY A 27 -26.46 -6.25 -13.57
N ALA A 28 -25.70 -6.08 -12.48
CA ALA A 28 -25.77 -4.92 -11.60
C ALA A 28 -24.72 -3.84 -11.93
N CYS A 29 -23.87 -4.05 -12.93
CA CYS A 29 -22.77 -3.14 -13.24
C CYS A 29 -23.28 -1.89 -13.98
N PRO A 30 -23.07 -0.66 -13.43
CA PRO A 30 -23.60 0.58 -14.01
C PRO A 30 -22.98 0.93 -15.37
N ILE A 31 -21.82 0.36 -15.70
CA ILE A 31 -21.12 0.57 -16.98
C ILE A 31 -21.24 -0.61 -17.94
N ALA A 32 -22.13 -1.57 -17.67
CA ALA A 32 -22.21 -2.82 -18.42
C ALA A 32 -22.48 -2.63 -19.92
N ALA A 33 -23.21 -1.57 -20.31
CA ALA A 33 -23.49 -1.24 -21.70
C ALA A 33 -22.25 -0.71 -22.46
N GLN A 34 -21.25 -0.18 -21.75
CA GLN A 34 -20.05 0.44 -22.32
C GLN A 34 -18.77 -0.40 -22.08
N CYS A 35 -18.88 -1.50 -21.33
CA CYS A 35 -17.75 -2.33 -20.95
C CYS A 35 -17.26 -3.17 -22.15
N ALA A 36 -16.12 -2.77 -22.75
CA ALA A 36 -15.52 -3.47 -23.88
C ALA A 36 -15.22 -4.97 -23.57
N TRP A 37 -14.76 -5.29 -22.36
CA TRP A 37 -14.50 -6.67 -21.95
C TRP A 37 -15.78 -7.54 -21.94
N ARG A 38 -16.91 -6.98 -21.47
CA ARG A 38 -18.21 -7.67 -21.51
C ARG A 38 -18.71 -7.82 -22.94
N VAL A 39 -18.60 -6.77 -23.76
CA VAL A 39 -19.00 -6.78 -25.18
C VAL A 39 -18.20 -7.82 -25.97
N ALA A 40 -16.92 -8.02 -25.62
CA ALA A 40 -16.06 -9.07 -26.17
C ALA A 40 -16.38 -10.49 -25.67
N GLY A 41 -17.44 -10.69 -24.87
CA GLY A 41 -17.84 -12.01 -24.39
C GLY A 41 -17.10 -12.49 -23.14
N LYS A 42 -16.51 -11.57 -22.36
CA LYS A 42 -15.75 -11.89 -21.13
C LYS A 42 -14.57 -12.85 -21.36
N PRO A 43 -13.66 -12.54 -22.30
CA PRO A 43 -12.53 -13.41 -22.57
C PRO A 43 -11.68 -13.61 -21.32
N ALA A 44 -11.20 -14.84 -21.13
CA ALA A 44 -10.27 -15.18 -20.06
C ALA A 44 -8.92 -14.50 -20.27
N HIS A 45 -8.17 -14.29 -19.18
CA HIS A 45 -6.82 -13.79 -19.28
C HIS A 45 -5.88 -14.87 -19.85
N GLU A 46 -5.27 -14.60 -21.00
CA GLU A 46 -4.33 -15.53 -21.66
C GLU A 46 -2.86 -15.32 -21.25
N GLY A 47 -2.58 -14.27 -20.46
CA GLY A 47 -1.23 -13.99 -19.98
C GLY A 47 -0.78 -14.93 -18.85
N PRO A 48 0.53 -14.93 -18.53
CA PRO A 48 1.05 -15.71 -17.41
C PRO A 48 0.35 -15.30 -16.12
N ALA A 49 0.11 -16.28 -15.24
CA ALA A 49 -0.42 -16.00 -13.91
C ALA A 49 0.42 -14.91 -13.23
N ARG A 50 -0.24 -13.84 -12.77
CA ARG A 50 0.44 -12.80 -12.00
C ARG A 50 1.06 -13.43 -10.75
N ARG A 51 2.39 -13.52 -10.71
CA ARG A 51 3.11 -13.88 -9.49
C ARG A 51 3.06 -12.67 -8.56
N GLY A 52 2.23 -12.77 -7.53
CA GLY A 52 2.27 -11.81 -6.43
C GLY A 52 3.62 -11.89 -5.73
N GLN A 53 4.22 -10.75 -5.43
CA GLN A 53 5.38 -10.69 -4.54
C GLN A 53 4.95 -11.20 -3.15
N THR A 54 5.69 -12.14 -2.56
CA THR A 54 5.47 -12.54 -1.17
C THR A 54 5.70 -11.35 -0.25
N TYR A 55 4.91 -11.21 0.82
CA TYR A 55 5.10 -10.10 1.76
C TYR A 55 6.47 -10.14 2.45
N ALA A 56 6.93 -11.34 2.80
CA ALA A 56 8.22 -11.55 3.45
C ALA A 56 9.39 -11.08 2.57
N GLY A 57 10.32 -10.33 3.15
CA GLY A 57 11.50 -9.78 2.50
C GLY A 57 11.27 -8.47 1.73
N THR A 58 10.07 -7.90 1.77
CA THR A 58 9.74 -6.69 1.00
C THR A 58 9.97 -5.41 1.78
N ASP A 59 10.22 -4.30 1.09
CA ASP A 59 10.29 -2.98 1.71
C ASP A 59 9.00 -2.63 2.46
N ARG A 60 7.84 -3.10 1.97
CA ARG A 60 6.57 -2.95 2.67
C ARG A 60 6.59 -3.63 4.05
N GLN A 61 7.22 -4.80 4.17
CA GLN A 61 7.40 -5.47 5.45
C GLN A 61 8.31 -4.67 6.37
N VAL A 62 9.48 -4.25 5.87
CA VAL A 62 10.48 -3.51 6.66
C VAL A 62 9.90 -2.19 7.17
N ARG A 63 9.24 -1.43 6.29
CA ARG A 63 8.52 -0.19 6.65
C ARG A 63 7.48 -0.43 7.75
N GLY A 64 6.69 -1.49 7.62
CA GLY A 64 5.69 -1.86 8.62
C GLY A 64 6.28 -2.16 10.00
N LYS A 65 7.43 -2.84 10.05
CA LYS A 65 8.13 -3.12 11.30
C LYS A 65 8.73 -1.86 11.92
N LEU A 66 9.33 -0.97 11.14
CA LEU A 66 9.85 0.31 11.61
C LEU A 66 8.74 1.18 12.22
N LEU A 67 7.60 1.28 11.51
CA LEU A 67 6.41 1.99 11.99
C LEU A 67 5.78 1.34 13.23
N ALA A 68 5.95 0.03 13.45
CA ALA A 68 5.48 -0.62 14.67
C ALA A 68 6.28 -0.13 15.89
N VAL A 69 7.62 -0.11 15.79
CA VAL A 69 8.50 0.42 16.85
C VAL A 69 8.15 1.88 17.17
N LEU A 70 7.99 2.72 16.15
CA LEU A 70 7.68 4.14 16.35
C LEU A 70 6.28 4.37 16.95
N ARG A 71 5.31 3.49 16.70
CA ARG A 71 3.97 3.57 17.30
C ARG A 71 3.94 3.15 18.77
N GLU A 72 4.81 2.23 19.16
CA GLU A 72 4.91 1.73 20.54
C GLU A 72 5.78 2.64 21.42
N ALA A 73 6.59 3.50 20.80
CA ALA A 73 7.48 4.41 21.52
C ALA A 73 6.72 5.60 22.13
N VAL A 74 7.03 5.92 23.39
CA VAL A 74 6.49 7.08 24.11
C VAL A 74 7.36 8.34 23.97
N ALA A 75 8.51 8.23 23.31
CA ALA A 75 9.48 9.29 23.06
C ALA A 75 10.19 9.04 21.72
N PRO A 76 10.89 10.03 21.13
CA PRO A 76 11.68 9.83 19.93
C PRO A 76 12.63 8.62 20.03
N VAL A 77 12.68 7.83 18.97
CA VAL A 77 13.40 6.56 18.89
C VAL A 77 14.79 6.78 18.29
N PRO A 78 15.88 6.39 18.97
CA PRO A 78 17.21 6.44 18.39
C PRO A 78 17.38 5.51 17.20
N GLN A 79 18.21 5.91 16.23
CA GLN A 79 18.56 5.10 15.06
C GLN A 79 19.03 3.69 15.45
N THR A 80 19.80 3.56 16.52
CA THR A 80 20.31 2.27 17.01
C THR A 80 19.22 1.28 17.43
N VAL A 81 18.03 1.75 17.78
CA VAL A 81 16.86 0.90 18.05
C VAL A 81 16.23 0.44 16.73
N LEU A 82 16.06 1.37 15.78
CA LEU A 82 15.56 1.04 14.44
C LEU A 82 16.50 0.09 13.71
N ASP A 83 17.80 0.20 13.94
CA ASP A 83 18.83 -0.66 13.35
C ASP A 83 18.65 -2.16 13.69
N ARG A 84 17.95 -2.47 14.78
CA ARG A 84 17.72 -3.86 15.23
C ARG A 84 16.45 -4.48 14.63
N VAL A 85 15.64 -3.69 13.91
CA VAL A 85 14.33 -4.12 13.38
C VAL A 85 14.46 -5.08 12.19
N TRP A 86 15.55 -4.94 11.44
CA TRP A 86 15.80 -5.69 10.22
C TRP A 86 17.30 -5.89 10.03
N ASP A 87 17.68 -7.10 9.63
CA ASP A 87 19.05 -7.60 9.51
C ASP A 87 19.79 -7.04 8.29
N GLU A 88 19.10 -6.84 7.16
CA GLU A 88 19.68 -6.26 5.95
C GLU A 88 19.78 -4.71 6.03
N PRO A 89 20.97 -4.12 6.24
CA PRO A 89 21.09 -2.68 6.57
C PRO A 89 20.69 -1.77 5.41
N VAL A 90 21.01 -2.16 4.16
CA VAL A 90 20.72 -1.34 2.97
C VAL A 90 19.21 -1.25 2.75
N GLN A 91 18.50 -2.36 2.92
CA GLN A 91 17.06 -2.40 2.79
C GLN A 91 16.37 -1.61 3.91
N ARG A 92 16.87 -1.76 5.15
CA ARG A 92 16.38 -1.01 6.30
C ARG A 92 16.52 0.49 6.14
N ALA A 93 17.69 0.96 5.73
CA ALA A 93 17.96 2.37 5.49
C ALA A 93 17.04 2.91 4.40
N ARG A 94 16.96 2.24 3.24
CA ARG A 94 16.06 2.62 2.14
C ARG A 94 14.58 2.68 2.59
N ALA A 95 14.15 1.72 3.39
CA ALA A 95 12.78 1.70 3.93
C ALA A 95 12.52 2.88 4.88
N LEU A 96 13.47 3.22 5.74
CA LEU A 96 13.37 4.38 6.64
C LEU A 96 13.38 5.70 5.87
N ASP A 97 14.29 5.86 4.90
CA ASP A 97 14.36 7.05 4.04
C ASP A 97 13.06 7.25 3.25
N GLY A 98 12.48 6.16 2.73
CA GLY A 98 11.18 6.21 2.05
C GLY A 98 10.04 6.64 2.99
N LEU A 99 10.06 6.21 4.26
CA LEU A 99 9.07 6.66 5.24
C LEU A 99 9.22 8.16 5.57
N VAL A 100 10.45 8.66 5.62
CA VAL A 100 10.73 10.09 5.81
C VAL A 100 10.25 10.90 4.60
N ALA A 101 10.58 10.45 3.39
CA ALA A 101 10.16 11.10 2.16
C ALA A 101 8.63 11.15 2.00
N ASP A 102 7.93 10.11 2.45
CA ASP A 102 6.47 10.03 2.45
C ASP A 102 5.81 10.86 3.58
N GLY A 103 6.60 11.50 4.45
CA GLY A 103 6.10 12.27 5.59
C GLY A 103 5.46 11.41 6.69
N LEU A 104 5.77 10.10 6.72
CA LEU A 104 5.23 9.16 7.72
C LEU A 104 6.12 9.04 8.95
N VAL A 105 7.37 9.48 8.87
CA VAL A 105 8.36 9.50 9.95
C VAL A 105 9.12 10.82 9.87
N GLU A 106 9.34 11.47 11.01
CA GLU A 106 10.13 12.69 11.09
C GLU A 106 11.51 12.38 11.68
N PRO A 107 12.61 12.73 10.98
CA PRO A 107 13.93 12.74 11.57
C PRO A 107 14.08 13.97 12.47
N LEU A 108 14.74 13.78 13.60
CA LEU A 108 15.07 14.80 14.58
C LEU A 108 16.59 14.93 14.70
N PRO A 109 17.11 15.97 15.38
CA PRO A 109 18.52 16.04 15.75
C PRO A 109 19.00 14.78 16.46
N ASP A 110 20.32 14.56 16.45
CA ASP A 110 21.00 13.47 17.16
C ASP A 110 20.60 12.04 16.73
N GLY A 111 20.08 11.88 15.50
CA GLY A 111 19.71 10.57 14.96
C GLY A 111 18.48 9.96 15.63
N LEU A 112 17.55 10.81 16.07
CA LEU A 112 16.27 10.41 16.63
C LEU A 112 15.17 10.45 15.57
N TYR A 113 14.17 9.60 15.71
CA TYR A 113 13.03 9.51 14.79
C TYR A 113 11.72 9.47 15.57
N ARG A 114 10.67 10.10 15.05
CA ARG A 114 9.33 10.01 15.62
C ARG A 114 8.26 9.93 14.54
N LEU A 115 7.03 9.61 14.95
CA LEU A 115 5.87 9.83 14.10
C LEU A 115 5.56 11.34 14.00
N PRO A 116 4.92 11.78 12.90
CA PRO A 116 4.46 13.15 12.77
C PRO A 116 3.50 13.53 13.90
N LEU A 117 3.70 14.72 14.45
CA LEU A 117 2.74 15.32 15.37
C LEU A 117 1.69 16.00 14.49
N THR A 118 0.49 15.43 14.43
CA THR A 118 -0.68 16.07 13.79
C THR A 118 -1.00 17.41 14.43
#